data_AF-A0A076FQE7-F1
#
_entry.id   AF-A0A076FQE7-F1
#
_cell.length_a   1.000
_cell.length_b   1.000
_cell.length_c   1.000
_cell.angle_alpha   90.00
_cell.angle_beta   90.00
_cell.angle_gamma   90.00
#
_symmetry.space_group_name_H-M   'P 1'
#
loop_
_entity.id
_entity.type
_entity.pdbx_description
1 polymer ?
#
loop_
_entity_poly.entity_id
_entity_poly.type
_entity_poly.pdbx_seq_one_letter_code
_entity_poly.pdbx_strand_id
1 'polypeptide(L)' 'SNQESTTGLKLTMRDHFSKANFTSKAAIHLTGAYDPQVSNKTLDWRVNQDQAFSSGGLKLENREIIIPDDG' A
#
# COMPACT_ATOMS: atom_id res chain seq x y z
N SER A 1 11.10 -22.57 -32.30
CA SER A 1 10.77 -23.26 -31.04
C SER A 1 11.93 -23.09 -30.09
N ASN A 2 11.83 -22.45 -28.94
CA ASN A 2 10.70 -22.37 -28.01
C ASN A 2 10.54 -20.94 -27.48
N GLN A 3 9.33 -20.40 -27.53
CA GLN A 3 8.96 -19.24 -26.72
C GLN A 3 8.72 -19.75 -25.29
N GLU A 4 9.56 -19.29 -24.37
CA GLU A 4 9.38 -19.50 -22.95
C GLU A 4 8.10 -18.75 -22.53
N SER A 5 7.04 -19.49 -22.20
CA SER A 5 5.78 -18.94 -21.76
C SER A 5 5.99 -18.25 -20.41
N THR A 6 6.24 -16.94 -20.44
CA THR A 6 6.35 -16.07 -19.26
C THR A 6 4.98 -15.80 -18.65
N THR A 7 4.28 -16.86 -18.24
CA THR A 7 3.03 -16.79 -17.47
C THR A 7 3.30 -17.14 -16.01
N GLY A 8 4.37 -16.61 -15.43
CA GLY A 8 4.44 -16.46 -13.99
C GLY A 8 3.64 -15.21 -13.65
N LEU A 9 2.38 -15.35 -13.23
CA LEU A 9 1.57 -14.21 -12.80
C LEU A 9 2.38 -13.42 -11.76
N LYS A 10 2.89 -12.25 -12.15
CA LYS A 10 3.47 -11.28 -11.22
C LYS A 10 2.30 -10.64 -10.48
N LEU A 11 1.69 -11.41 -9.57
CA LEU A 11 0.61 -10.95 -8.71
C LEU A 11 1.21 -9.86 -7.82
N THR A 12 0.82 -8.63 -8.07
CA THR A 12 1.11 -7.56 -7.12
C THR A 12 0.27 -7.81 -5.87
N MET A 13 0.71 -7.32 -4.71
CA MET A 13 -0.10 -7.41 -3.48
C MET A 13 -1.52 -6.87 -3.70
N ARG A 14 -1.65 -5.84 -4.55
CA ARG A 14 -2.92 -5.28 -5.03
C ARG A 14 -3.82 -6.30 -5.73
N ASP A 15 -3.27 -7.17 -6.57
CA ASP A 15 -4.04 -8.22 -7.27
C ASP A 15 -4.52 -9.31 -6.30
N HIS A 16 -3.75 -9.58 -5.25
CA HIS A 16 -4.12 -10.54 -4.22
C HIS A 16 -5.27 -10.01 -3.35
N PHE A 17 -5.21 -8.74 -2.95
CA PHE A 17 -6.27 -8.12 -2.13
C PHE A 17 -7.54 -7.78 -2.90
N SER A 18 -7.46 -7.56 -4.22
CA SER A 18 -8.65 -7.29 -5.06
C SER A 18 -9.43 -8.54 -5.46
N LYS A 19 -8.80 -9.71 -5.50
CA LYS A 19 -9.43 -10.99 -5.90
C LYS A 19 -10.01 -11.76 -4.72
N ALA A 20 -9.47 -11.60 -3.53
CA ALA A 20 -10.06 -12.17 -2.33
C ALA A 20 -11.17 -11.24 -1.85
N ASN A 21 -12.37 -11.77 -1.62
CA ASN A 21 -13.39 -11.12 -0.79
C ASN A 21 -12.86 -11.03 0.65
N PHE A 22 -11.90 -10.13 0.90
CA PHE A 22 -11.41 -9.80 2.24
C PHE A 22 -12.53 -9.02 2.94
N THR A 23 -13.42 -9.77 3.57
CA THR A 23 -14.15 -9.26 4.71
C THR A 23 -13.13 -9.15 5.86
N SER A 24 -13.05 -7.97 6.49
CA SER A 24 -12.62 -7.76 7.89
C SER A 24 -11.14 -7.83 8.30
N LYS A 25 -10.18 -7.25 7.56
CA LYS A 25 -8.96 -6.70 8.21
C LYS A 25 -8.61 -5.33 7.65
N ALA A 26 -8.66 -4.32 8.51
CA ALA A 26 -8.09 -3.01 8.23
C ALA A 26 -6.59 -3.16 7.95
N ALA A 27 -6.12 -2.64 6.82
CA ALA A 27 -4.72 -2.75 6.41
C ALA A 27 -4.32 -1.53 5.57
N ILE A 28 -3.10 -1.05 5.79
CA ILE A 28 -2.51 0.04 5.03
C ILE A 28 -1.05 -0.28 4.70
N HIS A 29 -0.67 -0.12 3.44
CA HIS A 29 0.71 -0.19 2.96
C HIS A 29 1.06 1.16 2.34
N LEU A 30 2.16 1.76 2.78
CA LEU A 30 2.59 3.10 2.37
C LEU A 30 3.97 3.05 1.75
N THR A 31 4.19 3.85 0.71
CA THR A 31 5.53 4.10 0.18
C THR A 31 6.13 5.29 0.94
N GLY A 32 7.35 5.13 1.43
CA GLY A 32 8.07 6.17 2.15
C GLY A 32 9.28 6.66 1.34
N ALA A 33 9.49 7.97 1.31
CA ALA A 33 10.70 8.57 0.77
C ALA A 33 11.30 9.56 1.77
N TYR A 34 12.62 9.52 1.93
CA TYR A 34 13.33 10.56 2.65
C TYR A 34 13.50 11.76 1.73
N ASP A 35 12.97 12.91 2.12
CA ASP A 35 13.14 14.17 1.43
C ASP A 35 13.50 15.27 2.42
N PRO A 36 14.79 15.70 2.46
CA PRO A 36 15.24 16.72 3.41
C PRO A 36 14.63 18.10 3.17
N GLN A 37 14.04 18.37 2.00
CA GLN A 37 13.31 19.61 1.71
C GLN A 37 11.90 19.60 2.33
N VAL A 38 11.34 18.40 2.56
CA VAL A 38 9.98 18.20 3.07
C VAL A 38 9.98 18.01 4.59
N SER A 39 10.94 17.25 5.11
CA SER A 39 11.21 17.08 6.54
C SER A 39 12.58 16.46 6.77
N ASN A 40 13.34 17.01 7.71
CA ASN A 40 14.60 16.42 8.16
C ASN A 40 14.43 15.43 9.32
N LYS A 41 13.20 15.26 9.84
CA LYS A 41 12.91 14.46 11.04
C LYS A 41 11.95 13.30 10.79
N THR A 42 11.13 13.38 9.76
CA THR A 42 10.05 12.43 9.50
C THR A 42 10.11 11.94 8.06
N LEU A 43 9.84 10.65 7.85
CA LEU A 43 9.69 10.12 6.50
C LEU A 43 8.42 10.68 5.85
N ASP A 44 8.47 10.97 4.56
CA ASP A 44 7.28 11.35 3.80
C ASP A 44 6.58 10.09 3.30
N TRP A 45 5.47 9.74 3.96
CA TRP A 45 4.64 8.60 3.61
C TRP A 45 3.62 8.98 2.55
N ARG A 46 3.31 8.06 1.63
CA ARG A 46 2.40 8.31 0.50
C ARG A 46 1.54 7.09 0.21
N VAL A 47 0.25 7.33 -0.05
CA VAL A 47 -0.76 6.26 -0.32
C VAL A 47 -1.04 6.06 -1.81
N ASN A 48 -0.68 7.04 -2.66
CA ASN A 48 -1.01 7.08 -4.08
C ASN A 48 0.20 6.83 -4.99
N GLN A 49 1.19 6.06 -4.52
CA GLN A 49 2.40 5.73 -5.27
C GLN A 49 2.64 4.21 -5.29
N ASP A 50 3.08 3.69 -6.44
CA ASP A 50 3.49 2.29 -6.63
C ASP A 50 2.46 1.25 -6.13
N GLN A 51 2.86 0.45 -5.14
CA GLN A 51 2.07 -0.63 -4.54
C GLN A 51 1.38 -0.20 -3.25
N ALA A 52 1.34 1.10 -2.94
CA ALA A 52 0.62 1.61 -1.78
C ALA A 52 -0.89 1.37 -1.89
N PHE A 53 -1.51 1.03 -0.77
CA PHE A 53 -2.95 0.80 -0.67
C PHE A 53 -3.44 1.05 0.75
N SER A 54 -4.75 1.29 0.87
CA SER A 54 -5.45 1.29 2.16
C SER A 54 -6.79 0.58 2.05
N SER A 55 -7.19 -0.11 3.11
CA SER A 55 -8.44 -0.85 3.24
C SER A 55 -8.94 -0.82 4.69
N GLY A 56 -10.24 -1.04 4.89
CA GLY A 56 -10.87 -1.08 6.21
C GLY A 56 -10.78 0.25 6.96
N GLY A 57 -10.94 1.37 6.25
CA GLY A 57 -11.10 2.71 6.84
C GLY A 57 -9.83 3.40 7.31
N LEU A 58 -8.66 2.73 7.30
CA LEU A 58 -7.38 3.37 7.57
C LEU A 58 -7.08 4.45 6.54
N LYS A 59 -6.49 5.57 6.98
CA LYS A 59 -6.10 6.68 6.10
C LYS A 59 -4.74 7.21 6.49
N LEU A 60 -4.06 7.85 5.54
CA LEU A 60 -2.92 8.71 5.81
C LEU A 60 -3.38 10.16 5.65
N GLU A 61 -3.32 10.94 6.71
CA GLU A 61 -3.64 12.37 6.69
C GLU A 61 -2.52 13.11 7.42
N ASN A 62 -1.98 14.19 6.84
CA ASN A 62 -0.93 14.99 7.46
C ASN A 62 0.30 14.20 7.96
N ARG A 63 0.69 13.13 7.24
CA ARG A 63 1.78 12.19 7.59
C ARG A 63 1.50 11.29 8.80
N GLU A 64 0.24 11.18 9.21
CA GLU A 64 -0.21 10.32 10.31
C GLU A 64 -1.20 9.27 9.82
N ILE A 65 -1.14 8.07 10.40
CA ILE A 65 -2.10 7.02 10.12
C ILE A 65 -3.32 7.24 11.01
N ILE A 66 -4.46 7.48 10.40
CA ILE A 66 -5.74 7.61 11.09
C ILE A 66 -6.36 6.22 11.23
N ILE A 67 -6.62 5.83 12.47
CA ILE A 67 -7.24 4.55 12.84
C ILE A 67 -8.73 4.83 13.11
N PRO A 68 -9.66 4.23 12.33
CA PRO A 68 -11.09 4.55 12.43
C PRO A 68 -11.80 3.86 13.60
N ASP A 69 -11.32 2.69 14.02
CA ASP A 69 -11.93 1.82 15.03
C ASP A 69 -10.84 1.31 15.99
N ASP A 70 -11.15 1.16 17.28
CA ASP A 70 -10.20 0.81 18.34
C ASP A 70 -9.89 -0.70 18.45
N GLY A 71 -10.68 -1.57 17.81
CA GLY A 71 -10.39 -3.00 17.64
C GLY A 71 -11.57 -3.93 17.91
#